data_AF-A0A7E6F539-F1
#
_entry.id   AF-A0A7E6F539-F1
#
_cell.length_a   1.000
_cell.length_b   1.000
_cell.length_c   1.000
_cell.angle_alpha   90.00
_cell.angle_beta   90.00
_cell.angle_gamma   90.00
#
_symmetry.space_group_name_H-M   'P 1'
#
loop_
_entity.id
_entity.type
_entity.pdbx_description
1 polymer ?
#
loop_
_entity_poly.entity_id
_entity_poly.type
_entity_poly.pdbx_seq_one_letter_code
_entity_poly.pdbx_strand_id
1 'polypeptide(L)'
;MYRQLMDVYGDVSCMDVKNVRKWCREFATDRIESHDEERSRRLSIYGESVVKVEQILRENRWITPNDLCILVPDVSRSTIHRVLSEKLQYRKVCARWVPRMLREDHKRQPSL
;
A
#
# COMPACT_ATOMS: atom_id res chain seq x y z
N MET A 1 -5.69 4.88 -41.14
CA MET A 1 -6.13 4.38 -39.83
C MET A 1 -7.31 5.14 -39.24
N TYR A 2 -7.19 6.40 -38.75
CA TYR A 2 -8.35 7.09 -38.13
C TYR A 2 -9.59 7.18 -39.05
N ARG A 3 -9.43 7.59 -40.30
CA ARG A 3 -10.54 7.64 -41.27
C ARG A 3 -11.19 6.27 -41.53
N GLN A 4 -10.42 5.19 -41.48
CA GLN A 4 -10.93 3.83 -41.67
C GLN A 4 -11.70 3.34 -40.43
N LEU A 5 -11.23 3.70 -39.23
CA LEU A 5 -11.96 3.43 -37.99
C LEU A 5 -13.27 4.22 -37.93
N MET A 6 -13.27 5.48 -38.36
CA MET A 6 -14.47 6.30 -38.47
C MET A 6 -15.51 5.72 -39.44
N ASP A 7 -15.05 5.15 -40.55
CA ASP A 7 -15.92 4.53 -41.56
C ASP A 7 -16.65 3.28 -41.03
N VAL A 8 -15.98 2.49 -40.19
CA VAL A 8 -16.53 1.23 -39.63
C VAL A 8 -17.36 1.47 -38.36
N TYR A 9 -16.88 2.33 -37.46
CA TYR A 9 -17.49 2.51 -36.13
C TYR A 9 -18.34 3.77 -36.00
N GLY A 10 -18.27 4.69 -36.97
CA GLY A 10 -18.98 5.97 -36.94
C GLY A 10 -18.46 6.93 -35.87
N ASP A 11 -19.01 8.14 -35.86
CA ASP A 11 -18.56 9.24 -34.99
C ASP A 11 -18.78 8.98 -33.49
N VAL A 12 -19.86 8.26 -33.15
CA VAL A 12 -20.26 8.04 -31.74
C VAL A 12 -19.39 6.97 -31.05
N SER A 13 -18.90 5.97 -31.79
CA SER A 13 -18.16 4.84 -31.22
C SER A 13 -16.67 4.86 -31.55
N CYS A 14 -16.21 5.76 -32.43
CA CYS A 14 -14.81 5.86 -32.77
C CYS A 14 -14.02 6.61 -31.67
N MET A 15 -12.85 6.07 -31.33
CA MET A 15 -11.90 6.76 -30.45
C MET A 15 -11.42 8.10 -31.04
N ASP A 16 -11.17 9.09 -30.19
CA ASP A 16 -10.61 10.38 -30.60
C ASP A 16 -9.30 10.22 -31.40
N VAL A 17 -9.08 11.10 -32.38
CA VAL A 17 -7.91 11.14 -33.25
C VAL A 17 -6.62 11.09 -32.46
N LYS A 18 -6.56 11.78 -31.30
CA LYS A 18 -5.37 11.81 -30.45
C LYS A 18 -5.06 10.43 -29.88
N ASN A 19 -6.07 9.70 -29.41
CA ASN A 19 -5.90 8.35 -28.87
C ASN A 19 -5.50 7.37 -29.96
N VAL A 20 -6.12 7.43 -31.15
CA VAL A 20 -5.72 6.60 -32.30
C VAL A 20 -4.26 6.84 -32.65
N ARG A 21 -3.81 8.10 -32.72
CA ARG A 21 -2.40 8.42 -32.99
C ARG A 21 -1.46 7.96 -31.88
N LYS A 22 -1.87 8.04 -30.61
CA LYS A 22 -1.10 7.53 -29.47
C LYS A 22 -0.87 6.02 -29.60
N TRP A 23 -1.94 5.26 -29.79
CA TRP A 23 -1.86 3.81 -29.98
C TRP A 23 -1.04 3.42 -31.22
N CYS A 24 -1.20 4.11 -32.35
CA CYS A 24 -0.35 3.89 -33.52
C CYS A 24 1.16 4.01 -33.20
N ARG A 25 1.54 4.98 -32.36
CA ARG A 25 2.93 5.16 -31.94
C ARG A 25 3.38 4.05 -31.01
N GLU A 26 2.56 3.70 -30.02
CA GLU A 26 2.90 2.64 -29.05
C GLU A 26 3.04 1.26 -29.71
N PHE A 27 2.13 0.92 -30.64
CA PHE A 27 2.24 -0.30 -31.45
C PHE A 27 3.46 -0.29 -32.38
N ALA A 28 3.85 0.88 -32.91
CA ALA A 28 5.07 1.01 -33.68
C ALA A 28 6.35 0.89 -32.84
N THR A 29 6.25 1.04 -31.52
CA THR A 29 7.34 0.84 -30.56
C THR A 29 7.28 -0.52 -29.85
N ASP A 30 6.81 -1.56 -30.55
CA ASP A 30 6.73 -2.97 -30.08
C ASP A 30 5.82 -3.22 -28.85
N ARG A 31 4.86 -2.33 -28.54
CA ARG A 31 3.79 -2.69 -27.60
C ARG A 31 2.87 -3.72 -28.25
N ILE A 32 2.83 -4.95 -27.75
CA ILE A 32 1.96 -6.03 -28.28
C ILE A 32 0.63 -6.11 -27.49
N GLU A 33 0.63 -5.65 -26.24
CA GLU A 33 -0.53 -5.77 -25.36
C GLU A 33 -1.49 -4.57 -25.48
N SER A 34 -2.76 -4.87 -25.70
CA SER A 34 -3.84 -3.89 -25.75
C SER A 34 -4.43 -3.52 -24.39
N HIS A 35 -4.03 -4.22 -23.32
CA HIS A 35 -4.51 -3.94 -21.97
C HIS A 35 -3.92 -2.64 -21.43
N ASP A 36 -4.70 -1.93 -20.62
CA ASP A 36 -4.21 -0.77 -19.89
C ASP A 36 -3.07 -1.20 -18.96
N GLU A 37 -1.99 -0.42 -18.96
CA GLU A 37 -0.91 -0.60 -17.99
C GLU A 37 -1.43 -0.33 -16.58
N GLU A 38 -0.76 -0.94 -15.59
CA GLU A 38 -1.09 -0.68 -14.20
C GLU A 38 -0.96 0.82 -13.91
N ARG A 39 -2.11 1.46 -13.74
CA ARG A 39 -2.16 2.90 -13.45
C ARG A 39 -1.48 3.12 -12.11
N SER A 40 -0.37 3.87 -12.11
CA SER A 40 0.31 4.30 -10.90
C SER A 40 -0.69 4.99 -9.97
N ARG A 41 -1.08 4.29 -8.89
CA ARG A 41 -1.89 4.88 -7.83
C ARG A 41 -0.97 5.83 -7.06
N ARG A 42 -1.40 7.08 -6.87
CA ARG A 42 -0.65 8.09 -6.12
C ARG A 42 -0.35 7.57 -4.71
N LEU A 43 0.89 7.16 -4.47
CA LEU A 43 1.40 6.59 -3.21
C LEU A 43 2.75 7.22 -2.82
N SER A 44 3.04 8.47 -3.24
CA SER A 44 4.36 9.07 -3.01
C SER A 44 4.64 9.47 -1.55
N ILE A 45 3.62 9.54 -0.68
CA ILE A 45 3.79 9.86 0.75
C ILE A 45 4.24 8.62 1.56
N TYR A 46 4.26 7.44 0.92
CA TYR A 46 4.22 6.17 1.65
C TYR A 46 5.59 5.64 2.08
N GLY A 47 6.67 5.86 1.31
CA GLY A 47 7.97 5.22 1.57
C GLY A 47 8.57 5.54 2.94
N GLU A 48 8.87 6.82 3.18
CA GLU A 48 9.48 7.29 4.43
C GLU A 48 8.55 7.08 5.64
N SER A 49 7.25 7.36 5.44
CA SER A 49 6.22 7.19 6.46
C SER A 49 6.09 5.74 6.93
N VAL A 50 6.19 4.75 6.02
CA VAL A 50 6.15 3.33 6.38
C VAL A 50 7.35 2.95 7.23
N VAL A 51 8.54 3.36 6.82
CA VAL A 51 9.79 3.05 7.55
C VAL A 51 9.72 3.62 8.96
N LYS A 52 9.29 4.87 9.09
CA LYS A 52 9.15 5.55 10.40
C LYS A 52 8.12 4.86 11.29
N VAL A 53 6.94 4.52 10.76
CA VAL A 53 5.90 3.79 11.50
C VAL A 53 6.40 2.41 11.93
N GLU A 54 7.11 1.68 11.06
CA GLU A 54 7.64 0.37 11.38
C GLU A 54 8.72 0.44 12.48
N GLN A 55 9.62 1.43 12.40
CA GLN A 55 10.66 1.63 13.42
C GLN A 55 10.03 1.86 14.81
N ILE A 56 9.06 2.78 14.91
CA ILE A 56 8.35 3.09 16.15
C ILE A 56 7.70 1.82 16.74
N LEU A 57 7.07 0.99 15.89
CA LEU A 57 6.45 -0.26 16.32
C LEU A 57 7.46 -1.33 16.74
N ARG A 58 8.65 -1.35 16.14
CA ARG A 58 9.73 -2.27 16.53
C ARG A 58 10.32 -1.91 17.88
N GLU A 59 10.44 -0.62 18.18
CA GLU A 59 10.92 -0.11 19.46
C GLU A 59 9.90 -0.34 20.59
N ASN A 60 8.61 -0.11 20.34
CA ASN A 60 7.56 -0.34 21.31
C ASN A 60 6.32 -1.00 20.69
N ARG A 61 6.12 -2.28 21.03
CA ARG A 61 5.02 -3.11 20.52
C ARG A 61 3.65 -2.77 21.13
N TRP A 62 3.58 -1.89 22.13
CA TRP A 62 2.34 -1.50 22.81
C TRP A 62 1.77 -0.15 22.34
N ILE A 63 2.35 0.44 21.30
CA ILE A 63 1.90 1.70 20.72
C ILE A 63 0.52 1.56 20.06
N THR A 64 -0.36 2.52 20.29
CA THR A 64 -1.68 2.57 19.65
C THR A 64 -1.64 3.35 18.32
N PRO A 65 -2.62 3.14 17.42
CA PRO A 65 -2.74 3.97 16.21
C PRO A 65 -2.91 5.47 16.49
N ASN A 66 -3.48 5.85 17.65
CA ASN A 66 -3.58 7.26 18.04
C ASN A 66 -2.21 7.84 18.38
N ASP A 67 -1.40 7.09 19.12
CA ASP A 67 -0.03 7.50 19.45
C ASP A 67 0.80 7.64 18.18
N LEU A 68 0.63 6.75 17.19
CA LEU A 68 1.26 6.87 15.88
C LEU A 68 0.87 8.16 15.15
N CYS A 69 -0.37 8.64 15.27
CA CYS A 69 -0.79 9.91 14.68
C CYS A 69 -0.07 11.11 15.32
N ILE A 70 0.27 11.00 16.61
CA ILE A 70 0.99 12.04 17.35
C ILE A 70 2.48 11.99 16.99
N LEU A 71 3.06 10.79 16.92
CA LEU A 71 4.49 10.59 16.63
C LEU A 71 4.84 10.79 15.14
N VAL A 72 3.85 10.65 14.26
CA VAL A 72 3.99 10.81 12.81
C VAL A 72 2.91 11.76 12.28
N PRO A 73 3.01 13.07 12.58
CA PRO A 73 1.95 14.04 12.30
C PRO A 73 1.70 14.27 10.80
N ASP A 74 2.69 14.00 9.95
CA ASP A 74 2.60 14.13 8.49
C ASP A 74 1.71 13.06 7.84
N VAL A 75 1.27 12.06 8.63
CA VAL A 75 0.52 10.92 8.16
C VAL A 75 -0.88 10.92 8.79
N SER A 76 -1.90 10.93 7.93
CA SER A 76 -3.27 10.86 8.39
C SER A 76 -3.57 9.52 9.08
N ARG A 77 -4.55 9.52 9.99
CA ARG A 77 -5.04 8.31 10.67
C ARG A 77 -5.41 7.17 9.70
N SER A 78 -6.11 7.50 8.61
CA SER A 78 -6.47 6.51 7.58
C SER A 78 -5.24 5.90 6.90
N THR A 79 -4.21 6.73 6.66
CA THR A 79 -2.95 6.26 6.12
C THR A 79 -2.22 5.37 7.12
N ILE A 80 -2.22 5.69 8.42
CA ILE A 80 -1.67 4.82 9.48
C ILE A 80 -2.40 3.47 9.54
N HIS A 81 -3.73 3.44 9.38
CA HIS A 81 -4.43 2.16 9.33
C HIS A 81 -4.00 1.32 8.12
N ARG A 82 -3.90 1.95 6.95
CA ARG A 82 -3.45 1.29 5.71
C ARG A 82 -1.99 0.82 5.79
N VAL A 83 -1.11 1.71 6.24
CA VAL A 83 0.02 1.42 7.13
C VAL A 83 0.19 -0.03 7.59
N LEU A 84 -0.47 -0.23 8.73
CA LEU A 84 -0.44 -1.41 9.54
C LEU A 84 -1.02 -2.60 8.78
N SER A 85 -2.20 -2.47 8.15
CA SER A 85 -2.93 -3.62 7.63
C SER A 85 -2.49 -4.08 6.24
N GLU A 86 -2.25 -3.15 5.31
CA GLU A 86 -2.00 -3.52 3.90
C GLU A 86 -0.51 -3.69 3.61
N LYS A 87 0.35 -2.89 4.27
CA LYS A 87 1.74 -2.75 3.82
C LYS A 87 2.72 -3.39 4.78
N LEU A 88 2.53 -3.21 6.09
CA LEU A 88 3.25 -3.98 7.10
C LEU A 88 2.59 -5.32 7.40
N GLN A 89 1.30 -5.49 7.05
CA GLN A 89 0.50 -6.70 7.33
C GLN A 89 0.44 -7.06 8.83
N TYR A 90 0.50 -6.06 9.69
CA TYR A 90 0.40 -6.20 11.13
C TYR A 90 -1.06 -6.35 11.56
N ARG A 91 -1.26 -7.17 12.59
CA ARG A 91 -2.56 -7.36 13.25
C ARG A 91 -2.44 -7.02 14.73
N LYS A 92 -3.50 -6.42 15.29
CA LYS A 92 -3.59 -6.24 16.74
C LYS A 92 -3.79 -7.59 17.40
N VAL A 93 -2.97 -7.89 18.41
CA VAL A 93 -3.13 -9.06 19.27
C VAL A 93 -3.30 -8.62 20.72
N CYS A 94 -4.13 -9.33 21.48
CA CYS A 94 -4.26 -9.09 22.90
C CYS A 94 -3.13 -9.80 23.64
N ALA A 95 -2.53 -9.14 24.63
CA ALA A 95 -1.56 -9.78 25.51
C ALA A 95 -2.22 -10.93 26.29
N ARG A 96 -1.47 -12.01 26.53
CA ARG A 96 -1.93 -13.11 27.40
C ARG A 96 -1.77 -12.68 28.85
N TRP A 97 -2.73 -13.02 29.68
CA TRP A 97 -2.61 -12.79 31.12
C TRP A 97 -1.51 -13.68 31.71
N VAL A 98 -0.65 -13.08 32.52
CA VAL A 98 0.44 -13.78 33.21
C VAL A 98 0.13 -13.74 34.72
N PRO A 99 -0.05 -14.89 35.40
CA PRO A 99 -0.54 -14.93 36.78
C PRO A 99 0.36 -14.24 37.81
N ARG A 100 1.67 -14.22 37.54
CA ARG A 100 2.66 -13.65 38.45
C ARG A 100 3.89 -13.20 37.67
N MET A 101 4.47 -12.09 38.09
CA MET A 101 5.79 -11.66 37.61
C MET A 101 6.87 -12.60 38.15
N LEU A 102 7.48 -13.39 37.27
CA LEU A 102 8.58 -14.27 37.64
C LEU A 102 9.83 -13.45 37.97
N ARG A 103 10.39 -13.69 39.16
CA ARG A 103 11.70 -13.20 39.55
C ARG A 103 12.79 -14.20 39.11
N GLU A 104 14.04 -13.76 39.08
CA GLU A 104 15.17 -14.56 38.54
C GLU A 104 15.38 -15.91 39.26
N ASP A 105 15.11 -15.97 40.55
CA ASP A 105 15.08 -17.19 41.36
C ASP A 105 14.06 -18.22 40.85
N HIS A 106 12.86 -17.78 40.47
CA HIS A 106 11.79 -18.65 39.96
C HIS A 106 12.06 -19.15 38.54
N LYS A 107 12.88 -18.46 37.75
CA LYS A 107 13.25 -18.89 36.39
C LYS A 107 14.30 -20.00 36.37
N ARG A 108 15.04 -20.17 37.48
CA ARG A 108 16.11 -21.18 37.62
C ARG A 108 15.60 -22.51 38.19
N GLN A 109 14.38 -22.56 38.69
CA GLN A 109 13.75 -23.80 39.11
C GLN A 109 13.06 -24.45 37.89
N PRO A 110 13.32 -25.72 37.57
CA PRO A 110 12.59 -26.42 36.53
C PRO A 110 11.12 -26.50 36.94
N SER A 111 10.20 -26.16 36.04
CA SER A 111 8.79 -26.51 36.20
C SER A 111 8.69 -28.04 36.23
N LEU A 112 8.29 -28.59 37.38
CA LEU A 112 7.97 -30.02 37.55
C LEU A 112 6.88 -30.48 36.58
#